data_AF-A0A9W6T6Z5-F1
#
_entry.id   AF-A0A9W6T6Z5-F1
#
_cell.length_a   1.000
_cell.length_b   1.000
_cell.length_c   1.000
_cell.angle_alpha   90.00
_cell.angle_beta   90.00
_cell.angle_gamma   90.00
#
_symmetry.space_group_name_H-M   'P 1'
#
loop_
_entity.id
_entity.type
_entity.pdbx_description
1 polymer ?
#
loop_
_entity_poly.entity_id
_entity_poly.type
_entity_poly.pdbx_seq_one_letter_code
_entity_poly.pdbx_strand_id
1 'polypeptide(L)'
;MNEWIRSIFISYWSTSVITETENVNKNISLKTSNVFNDESKIAKSTSAAFNWDSFAFRPIRESTVSRAMTSRYFKDLDEYCESDIVIVGAGSCGLSAAYVLAKSRPDLKIAIIESNVSIGGGCFLGGQLFSAMVLRKPADKFVQDLGIEYEDEGDYIVIKHAALFITTLCSKVLSLPNVKLFNATAVEDLITRRDEKTGEVRIAGVVTNWTLCYWS
;
A
#
# COMPACT_ATOMS: atom_id res chain seq x y z
N MET A 1 -31.59 4.18 0.49
CA MET A 1 -30.52 3.17 0.64
C MET A 1 -29.49 3.19 -0.51
N ASN A 2 -29.50 4.21 -1.40
CA ASN A 2 -28.69 4.23 -2.62
C ASN A 2 -27.58 5.30 -2.63
N GLU A 3 -27.46 6.13 -1.58
CA GLU A 3 -26.47 7.22 -1.55
C GLU A 3 -25.16 6.85 -0.85
N TRP A 4 -25.17 5.89 0.08
CA TRP A 4 -23.97 5.48 0.81
C TRP A 4 -22.95 4.74 -0.06
N ILE A 5 -23.40 3.98 -1.06
CA ILE A 5 -22.51 3.25 -1.99
C ILE A 5 -21.87 4.22 -3.00
N ARG A 6 -22.55 5.31 -3.37
CA ARG A 6 -21.99 6.38 -4.22
C ARG A 6 -20.87 7.15 -3.50
N SER A 7 -20.99 7.33 -2.18
CA SER A 7 -20.00 8.05 -1.36
C SER A 7 -18.61 7.37 -1.33
N ILE A 8 -18.56 6.03 -1.32
CA ILE A 8 -17.29 5.27 -1.25
C ILE A 8 -16.43 5.43 -2.52
N PHE A 9 -17.02 5.73 -3.68
CA PHE A 9 -16.29 5.86 -4.95
C PHE A 9 -16.19 7.29 -5.50
N ILE A 10 -16.91 8.27 -4.94
CA ILE A 10 -16.99 9.66 -5.45
C ILE A 10 -16.36 10.70 -4.51
N SER A 11 -15.84 10.31 -3.35
CA SER A 11 -15.08 11.28 -2.54
C SER A 11 -13.69 11.51 -3.17
N TYR A 12 -13.38 12.79 -3.45
CA TYR A 12 -12.14 13.33 -4.04
C TYR A 12 -12.05 13.52 -5.56
N TRP A 13 -13.10 14.01 -6.22
CA TRP A 13 -12.91 14.79 -7.46
C TRP A 13 -13.83 16.03 -7.46
N SER A 14 -13.45 17.06 -6.69
CA SER A 14 -13.95 18.41 -6.91
C SER A 14 -12.79 19.39 -6.78
N THR A 15 -12.04 19.58 -7.86
CA THR A 15 -11.07 20.66 -7.96
C THR A 15 -11.83 21.92 -8.38
N SER A 16 -12.12 22.80 -7.41
CA SER A 16 -12.68 24.13 -7.70
C SER A 16 -11.53 25.12 -7.73
N VAL A 17 -11.27 25.74 -8.89
CA VAL A 17 -10.32 26.85 -9.01
C VAL A 17 -11.03 28.12 -8.52
N ILE A 18 -10.57 28.69 -7.40
CA ILE A 18 -11.03 30.00 -6.92
C ILE A 18 -10.05 31.05 -7.46
N THR A 19 -10.47 31.85 -8.41
CA THR A 19 -9.76 33.09 -8.79
C THR A 19 -10.35 34.26 -8.01
N GLU A 20 -9.51 34.99 -7.28
CA GLU A 20 -9.86 36.21 -6.55
C GLU A 20 -10.54 37.24 -7.46
N THR A 21 -11.64 37.81 -6.99
CA THR A 21 -12.41 38.85 -7.70
C THR A 21 -11.88 40.24 -7.35
N GLU A 22 -11.22 40.90 -8.30
CA GLU A 22 -11.18 42.37 -8.34
C GLU A 22 -12.57 42.90 -8.77
N ASN A 23 -13.07 43.88 -8.02
CA ASN A 23 -14.38 44.49 -8.19
C ASN A 23 -14.51 45.22 -9.52
N VAL A 24 -15.24 44.64 -10.48
CA VAL A 24 -15.84 45.38 -11.59
C VAL A 24 -17.31 45.01 -11.70
N ASN A 25 -18.17 46.00 -11.43
CA ASN A 25 -19.62 45.96 -11.56
C ASN A 25 -20.06 45.61 -12.99
N LYS A 26 -20.16 44.32 -13.29
CA LYS A 26 -21.04 43.78 -14.33
C LYS A 26 -21.86 42.68 -13.69
N ASN A 27 -23.18 42.76 -13.79
CA ASN A 27 -24.09 41.67 -13.48
C ASN A 27 -23.78 40.49 -14.42
N ILE A 28 -22.76 39.71 -14.07
CA ILE A 28 -22.45 38.44 -14.71
C ILE A 28 -23.44 37.45 -14.12
N SER A 29 -24.51 37.16 -14.86
CA SER A 29 -25.31 35.96 -14.61
C SER A 29 -24.40 34.76 -14.91
N LEU A 30 -23.77 34.21 -13.86
CA LEU A 30 -23.07 32.95 -13.95
C LEU A 30 -24.12 31.87 -14.24
N LYS A 31 -24.24 31.48 -15.50
CA LYS A 31 -24.97 30.26 -15.86
C LYS A 31 -24.23 29.10 -15.21
N THR A 32 -24.82 28.52 -14.16
CA THR A 32 -24.37 27.29 -13.47
C THR A 32 -24.59 26.04 -14.32
N SER A 33 -24.36 26.13 -15.63
CA SER A 33 -24.31 24.99 -16.53
C SER A 33 -22.85 24.77 -16.92
N ASN A 34 -22.31 23.59 -16.60
CA ASN A 34 -21.02 23.15 -17.09
C ASN A 34 -20.95 23.39 -18.61
N VAL A 35 -19.98 24.19 -19.07
CA VAL A 35 -19.74 24.41 -20.50
C VAL A 35 -19.06 23.15 -21.02
N PHE A 36 -19.83 22.27 -21.65
CA PHE A 36 -19.30 21.09 -22.32
C PHE A 36 -18.58 21.56 -23.60
N ASN A 37 -17.27 21.34 -23.67
CA ASN A 37 -16.48 21.61 -24.87
C ASN A 37 -16.16 20.29 -25.57
N ASP A 38 -16.95 19.97 -26.60
CA ASP A 38 -16.80 18.76 -27.44
C ASP A 38 -15.42 18.64 -28.11
N GLU A 39 -14.71 19.76 -28.28
CA GLU A 39 -13.38 19.79 -28.90
C GLU A 39 -12.23 19.58 -27.91
N SER A 40 -12.51 19.58 -26.60
CA SER A 40 -11.50 19.33 -25.57
C SER A 40 -10.94 17.91 -25.69
N LYS A 41 -9.61 17.77 -25.58
CA LYS A 41 -8.94 16.46 -25.50
C LYS A 41 -9.52 15.58 -24.36
N ILE A 42 -10.08 16.21 -23.33
CA ILE A 42 -10.70 15.56 -22.16
C ILE A 42 -12.11 15.04 -22.51
N ALA A 43 -12.87 15.75 -23.34
CA ALA A 43 -14.20 15.32 -23.77
C ALA A 43 -14.14 14.09 -24.72
N LYS A 44 -13.02 13.93 -25.43
CA LYS A 44 -12.76 12.81 -26.34
C LYS A 44 -12.04 11.61 -25.69
N SER A 45 -11.57 11.71 -24.44
CA SER A 45 -10.71 10.69 -23.82
C SER A 45 -11.44 9.68 -22.95
N THR A 46 -12.72 9.89 -22.63
CA THR A 46 -13.47 9.05 -21.68
C THR A 46 -14.54 8.23 -22.38
N SER A 47 -14.14 7.24 -23.18
CA SER A 47 -15.02 6.09 -23.40
C SER A 47 -15.13 5.35 -22.07
N ALA A 48 -16.24 5.50 -21.35
CA ALA A 48 -16.45 4.77 -20.11
C ALA A 48 -16.32 3.27 -20.39
N ALA A 49 -15.34 2.61 -19.77
CA ALA A 49 -15.12 1.16 -19.93
C ALA A 49 -16.35 0.33 -19.55
N PHE A 50 -17.26 0.91 -18.76
CA PHE A 50 -18.54 0.35 -18.37
C PHE A 50 -19.63 1.42 -18.54
N ASN A 51 -20.80 0.97 -18.98
CA ASN A 51 -22.01 1.79 -18.95
C ASN A 51 -22.54 1.84 -17.52
N TRP A 52 -22.21 2.92 -16.80
CA TRP A 52 -22.62 3.16 -15.42
C TRP A 52 -24.14 3.25 -15.22
N ASP A 53 -24.91 3.55 -16.27
CA ASP A 53 -26.39 3.61 -16.19
C ASP A 53 -27.00 2.20 -16.12
N SER A 54 -26.29 1.18 -16.62
CA SER A 54 -26.71 -0.23 -16.61
C SER A 54 -25.99 -1.08 -15.56
N PHE A 55 -25.04 -0.49 -14.84
CA PHE A 55 -24.18 -1.22 -13.92
C PHE A 55 -24.93 -1.57 -12.62
N ALA A 56 -24.97 -2.86 -12.28
CA ALA A 56 -25.52 -3.35 -11.02
C ALA A 56 -24.65 -4.49 -10.46
N PHE A 57 -24.29 -4.40 -9.18
CA PHE A 57 -23.67 -5.51 -8.46
C PHE A 57 -24.67 -6.64 -8.22
N ARG A 58 -24.18 -7.88 -8.13
CA ARG A 58 -25.01 -9.01 -7.68
C ARG A 58 -25.39 -8.83 -6.20
N PRO A 59 -26.60 -9.27 -5.78
CA PRO A 59 -27.00 -9.19 -4.38
C PRO A 59 -26.09 -10.07 -3.50
N ILE A 60 -25.77 -9.58 -2.30
CA ILE A 60 -24.96 -10.28 -1.30
C ILE A 60 -25.51 -10.03 0.11
N ARG A 61 -25.33 -11.00 1.01
CA ARG A 61 -25.69 -10.88 2.43
C ARG A 61 -24.44 -10.53 3.25
N GLU A 62 -24.58 -9.63 4.23
CA GLU A 62 -23.51 -9.13 5.09
C GLU A 62 -22.78 -10.27 5.81
N SER A 63 -23.54 -11.26 6.28
CA SER A 63 -22.96 -12.43 6.97
C SER A 63 -22.08 -13.30 6.07
N THR A 64 -22.24 -13.23 4.74
CA THR A 64 -21.35 -13.90 3.77
C THR A 64 -20.01 -13.19 3.73
N VAL A 65 -20.00 -11.85 3.73
CA VAL A 65 -18.78 -11.04 3.73
C VAL A 65 -18.01 -11.21 5.03
N SER A 66 -18.70 -11.13 6.18
CA SER A 66 -18.08 -11.34 7.50
C SER A 66 -17.40 -12.71 7.59
N ARG A 67 -18.10 -13.80 7.23
CA ARG A 67 -17.51 -15.16 7.23
C ARG A 67 -16.37 -15.30 6.24
N ALA A 68 -16.44 -14.67 5.08
CA ALA A 68 -15.37 -14.73 4.09
C ALA A 68 -14.07 -14.11 4.61
N MET A 69 -14.15 -12.99 5.33
CA MET A 69 -12.97 -12.34 5.92
C MET A 69 -12.43 -13.11 7.12
N THR A 70 -13.29 -13.46 8.09
CA THR A 70 -12.86 -14.12 9.33
C THR A 70 -12.27 -15.49 9.06
N SER A 71 -12.92 -16.33 8.23
CA SER A 71 -12.39 -17.67 7.92
C SER A 71 -10.97 -17.63 7.32
N ARG A 72 -10.66 -16.64 6.48
CA ARG A 72 -9.32 -16.48 5.89
C ARG A 72 -8.31 -16.01 6.93
N TYR A 73 -8.65 -14.98 7.70
CA TYR A 73 -7.74 -14.45 8.70
C TYR A 73 -7.38 -15.48 9.78
N PHE A 74 -8.36 -16.25 10.25
CA PHE A 74 -8.11 -17.32 11.23
C PHE A 74 -7.31 -18.48 10.63
N LYS A 75 -7.49 -18.80 9.34
CA LYS A 75 -6.63 -19.76 8.65
C LYS A 75 -5.19 -19.26 8.61
N ASP A 76 -4.97 -17.99 8.28
CA ASP A 76 -3.63 -17.40 8.26
C ASP A 76 -2.99 -17.42 9.66
N LEU A 77 -3.76 -17.13 10.72
CA LEU A 77 -3.28 -17.20 12.11
C LEU A 77 -2.86 -18.62 12.50
N ASP A 78 -3.63 -19.64 12.11
CA ASP A 78 -3.31 -21.04 12.36
C ASP A 78 -2.05 -21.48 11.59
N GLU A 79 -1.98 -21.14 10.30
CA GLU A 79 -0.89 -21.52 9.41
C GLU A 79 0.46 -20.86 9.78
N TYR A 80 0.43 -19.61 10.23
CA TYR A 80 1.62 -18.82 10.58
C TYR A 80 1.91 -18.77 12.10
N CYS A 81 1.14 -19.46 12.93
CA CYS A 81 1.42 -19.62 14.36
C CYS A 81 2.84 -20.17 14.58
N GLU A 82 3.27 -21.10 13.73
CA GLU A 82 4.66 -21.53 13.59
C GLU A 82 5.18 -21.12 12.21
N SER A 83 5.98 -20.06 12.15
CA SER A 83 6.58 -19.53 10.91
C SER A 83 8.07 -19.84 10.84
N ASP A 84 8.61 -19.98 9.62
CA ASP A 84 10.05 -20.20 9.42
C ASP A 84 10.84 -18.90 9.60
N ILE A 85 10.27 -17.78 9.15
CA ILE A 85 10.88 -16.45 9.22
C ILE A 85 9.84 -15.44 9.69
N VAL A 86 10.21 -14.63 10.68
CA VAL A 86 9.42 -13.48 11.13
C VAL A 86 10.20 -12.19 10.84
N ILE A 87 9.58 -11.28 10.09
CA ILE A 87 10.11 -9.95 9.78
C ILE A 87 9.28 -8.92 10.53
N VAL A 88 9.93 -8.14 11.39
CA VAL A 88 9.28 -7.08 12.16
C VAL A 88 9.54 -5.73 11.48
N GLY A 89 8.46 -5.11 10.99
CA GLY A 89 8.47 -3.86 10.23
C GLY A 89 8.44 -4.07 8.72
N ALA A 90 7.38 -3.60 8.07
CA ALA A 90 7.17 -3.59 6.62
C ALA A 90 7.61 -2.25 5.99
N GLY A 91 8.78 -1.74 6.38
CA GLY A 91 9.46 -0.64 5.70
C GLY A 91 10.22 -1.10 4.46
N SER A 92 10.97 -0.20 3.80
CA SER A 92 11.79 -0.55 2.64
C SER A 92 12.77 -1.70 2.91
N CYS A 93 13.44 -1.68 4.07
CA CYS A 93 14.39 -2.73 4.45
C CYS A 93 13.69 -4.08 4.64
N GLY A 94 12.64 -4.13 5.48
CA GLY A 94 11.92 -5.37 5.78
C GLY A 94 11.25 -5.98 4.55
N LEU A 95 10.64 -5.16 3.69
CA LEU A 95 10.04 -5.62 2.44
C LEU A 95 11.09 -6.06 1.42
N SER A 96 12.25 -5.41 1.36
CA SER A 96 13.34 -5.84 0.46
C SER A 96 13.90 -7.19 0.91
N ALA A 97 14.08 -7.39 2.22
CA ALA A 97 14.48 -8.67 2.78
C ALA A 97 13.44 -9.76 2.49
N ALA A 98 12.15 -9.46 2.73
CA ALA A 98 11.05 -10.38 2.44
C ALA A 98 11.02 -10.79 0.97
N TYR A 99 11.16 -9.83 0.05
CA TYR A 99 11.14 -10.07 -1.38
C TYR A 99 12.26 -11.03 -1.83
N VAL A 100 13.49 -10.77 -1.39
CA VAL A 100 14.65 -11.60 -1.75
C VAL A 100 14.53 -13.00 -1.15
N LEU A 101 14.13 -13.10 0.13
CA LEU A 101 13.97 -14.38 0.82
C LEU A 101 12.85 -15.22 0.22
N ALA A 102 11.67 -14.65 0.04
CA ALA A 102 10.51 -15.36 -0.50
C ALA A 102 10.74 -15.83 -1.94
N LYS A 103 11.41 -15.02 -2.77
CA LYS A 103 11.77 -15.41 -4.15
C LYS A 103 12.82 -16.52 -4.20
N SER A 104 13.79 -16.49 -3.29
CA SER A 104 14.88 -17.47 -3.24
C SER A 104 14.47 -18.79 -2.60
N ARG A 105 13.54 -18.74 -1.63
CA ARG A 105 13.04 -19.88 -0.87
C ARG A 105 11.50 -19.86 -0.81
N PRO A 106 10.83 -20.25 -1.90
CA PRO A 106 9.36 -20.32 -1.95
C PRO A 106 8.74 -21.34 -0.99
N ASP A 107 9.56 -22.22 -0.42
CA ASP A 107 9.17 -23.26 0.53
C ASP A 107 9.04 -22.76 1.98
N LEU A 108 9.63 -21.61 2.30
CA LEU A 108 9.62 -21.06 3.67
C LEU A 108 8.41 -20.15 3.92
N LYS A 109 7.76 -20.28 5.06
CA LYS A 109 6.67 -19.42 5.53
C LYS A 109 7.23 -18.15 6.15
N ILE A 110 6.97 -17.01 5.50
CA ILE A 110 7.44 -15.70 5.93
C ILE A 110 6.29 -14.87 6.49
N ALA A 111 6.29 -14.64 7.80
CA ALA A 111 5.37 -13.72 8.47
C ALA A 111 5.99 -12.32 8.56
N ILE A 112 5.30 -11.30 8.06
CA ILE A 112 5.67 -9.90 8.19
C ILE A 112 4.71 -9.26 9.20
N ILE A 113 5.25 -8.75 10.29
CA ILE A 113 4.49 -8.05 11.34
C ILE A 113 4.74 -6.55 11.20
N GLU A 114 3.69 -5.78 10.93
CA GLU A 114 3.75 -4.32 10.80
C GLU A 114 2.78 -3.65 11.76
N SER A 115 3.32 -2.72 12.55
CA SER A 115 2.54 -1.96 13.52
C SER A 115 1.48 -1.09 12.85
N ASN A 116 1.80 -0.39 11.77
CA ASN A 116 0.87 0.53 11.12
C ASN A 116 -0.20 -0.21 10.29
N VAL A 117 -1.32 0.46 10.05
CA VAL A 117 -2.32 -0.02 9.07
C VAL A 117 -1.74 0.06 7.67
N SER A 118 -1.04 1.15 7.35
CA SER A 118 -0.31 1.33 6.11
C SER A 118 1.09 0.71 6.18
N ILE A 119 1.44 -0.04 5.14
CA ILE A 119 2.79 -0.60 4.97
C ILE A 119 3.66 0.35 4.16
N GLY A 120 4.98 0.22 4.30
CA GLY A 120 5.96 0.98 3.53
C GLY A 120 6.83 1.92 4.37
N GLY A 121 6.43 2.17 5.62
CA GLY A 121 7.17 3.02 6.55
C GLY A 121 7.45 4.42 5.97
N GLY A 122 8.67 4.91 6.13
CA GLY A 122 9.09 6.24 5.66
C GLY A 122 9.32 6.36 4.14
N CYS A 123 9.04 5.33 3.34
CA CYS A 123 9.39 5.31 1.91
C CYS A 123 8.27 5.78 0.97
N PHE A 124 7.27 6.50 1.48
CA PHE A 124 6.30 7.19 0.63
C PHE A 124 6.81 8.53 0.09
N LEU A 125 7.73 9.17 0.80
CA LEU A 125 8.31 10.47 0.45
C LEU A 125 9.84 10.40 0.52
N GLY A 126 10.48 11.36 -0.15
CA GLY A 126 11.89 11.68 0.02
C GLY A 126 12.11 12.66 1.18
N GLY A 127 13.28 13.31 1.19
CA GLY A 127 13.61 14.31 2.20
C GLY A 127 12.70 15.53 2.15
N GLN A 128 12.39 16.12 3.32
CA GLN A 128 11.62 17.36 3.45
C GLN A 128 10.24 17.33 2.74
N LEU A 129 9.59 16.16 2.73
CA LEU A 129 8.29 15.92 2.07
C LEU A 129 8.31 16.01 0.54
N PHE A 130 9.48 16.05 -0.09
CA PHE A 130 9.60 15.96 -1.54
C PHE A 130 9.37 14.52 -2.03
N SER A 131 9.13 14.35 -3.33
CA SER A 131 8.72 13.06 -3.89
C SER A 131 9.88 12.16 -4.30
N ALA A 132 10.95 12.72 -4.86
CA ALA A 132 12.01 11.96 -5.51
C ALA A 132 12.78 11.06 -4.52
N MET A 133 13.12 9.86 -4.97
CA MET A 133 13.92 8.90 -4.20
C MET A 133 15.27 8.71 -4.88
N VAL A 134 16.34 9.06 -4.17
CA VAL A 134 17.72 8.92 -4.64
C VAL A 134 18.31 7.62 -4.08
N LEU A 135 18.87 6.78 -4.95
CA LEU A 135 19.54 5.54 -4.57
C LEU A 135 20.93 5.50 -5.19
N ARG A 136 21.97 5.27 -4.38
CA ARG A 136 23.34 5.12 -4.88
C ARG A 136 23.55 3.75 -5.52
N LYS A 137 24.34 3.69 -6.59
CA LYS A 137 24.72 2.39 -7.19
C LYS A 137 25.57 1.59 -6.17
N PRO A 138 25.40 0.25 -6.09
CA PRO A 138 24.74 -0.64 -7.04
C PRO A 138 23.26 -0.98 -6.73
N ALA A 139 22.51 -0.10 -6.04
CA ALA A 139 21.10 -0.34 -5.73
C ALA A 139 20.19 -0.36 -6.97
N ASP A 140 20.65 0.20 -8.09
CA ASP A 140 20.00 0.17 -9.40
C ASP A 140 19.66 -1.25 -9.87
N LYS A 141 20.51 -2.24 -9.56
CA LYS A 141 20.24 -3.66 -9.87
C LYS A 141 18.97 -4.18 -9.21
N PHE A 142 18.71 -3.75 -7.96
CA PHE A 142 17.49 -4.13 -7.25
C PHE A 142 16.26 -3.46 -7.87
N VAL A 143 16.38 -2.18 -8.23
CA VAL A 143 15.32 -1.41 -8.90
C VAL A 143 14.97 -2.01 -10.27
N GLN A 144 15.98 -2.48 -11.03
CA GLN A 144 15.80 -3.22 -12.27
C GLN A 144 15.04 -4.54 -12.07
N ASP A 145 15.35 -5.33 -11.05
CA ASP A 145 14.60 -6.58 -10.76
C ASP A 145 13.14 -6.31 -10.36
N LEU A 146 12.89 -5.16 -9.72
CA LEU A 146 11.53 -4.69 -9.47
C LEU A 146 10.83 -4.18 -10.74
N GLY A 147 11.56 -3.92 -11.83
CA GLY A 147 11.00 -3.42 -13.08
C GLY A 147 10.54 -1.96 -12.97
N ILE A 148 11.22 -1.16 -12.16
CA ILE A 148 10.88 0.24 -11.92
C ILE A 148 11.78 1.12 -12.78
N GLU A 149 11.18 2.08 -13.49
CA GLU A 149 11.90 3.09 -14.24
C GLU A 149 12.59 4.10 -13.31
N TYR A 150 13.81 4.48 -13.66
CA TYR A 150 14.60 5.48 -12.95
C TYR A 150 15.45 6.29 -13.92
N GLU A 151 15.85 7.48 -13.48
CA GLU A 151 16.80 8.36 -14.16
C GLU A 151 18.22 8.04 -13.65
N ASP A 152 19.19 7.90 -14.54
CA ASP A 152 20.58 7.57 -14.20
C ASP A 152 21.43 8.85 -14.20
N GLU A 153 21.99 9.19 -13.04
CA GLU A 153 22.79 10.40 -12.79
C GLU A 153 24.28 10.07 -12.53
N GLY A 154 24.75 8.91 -13.01
CA GLY A 154 26.13 8.47 -12.85
C GLY A 154 26.31 7.58 -11.62
N ASP A 155 26.70 8.15 -10.48
CA ASP A 155 26.97 7.39 -9.24
C ASP A 155 25.70 6.99 -8.47
N TYR A 156 24.56 7.56 -8.84
CA TYR A 156 23.27 7.31 -8.25
C TYR A 156 22.16 7.33 -9.31
N ILE A 157 21.00 6.84 -8.93
CA ILE A 157 19.78 6.86 -9.72
C ILE A 157 18.69 7.61 -8.96
N VAL A 158 17.71 8.12 -9.70
CA VAL A 158 16.57 8.84 -9.15
C VAL A 158 15.28 8.19 -9.63
N ILE A 159 14.46 7.74 -8.69
CA ILE A 159 13.09 7.29 -8.97
C ILE A 159 12.17 8.50 -8.80
N LYS A 160 11.31 8.75 -9.79
CA LYS A 160 10.42 9.92 -9.84
C LYS A 160 9.61 10.16 -8.55
N HIS A 161 9.23 9.08 -7.86
CA HIS A 161 8.52 9.16 -6.60
C HIS A 161 8.85 7.96 -5.70
N ALA A 162 9.17 8.21 -4.43
CA ALA A 162 9.37 7.19 -3.40
C ALA A 162 8.19 6.20 -3.28
N ALA A 163 6.95 6.71 -3.33
CA ALA A 163 5.74 5.91 -3.40
C ALA A 163 5.74 4.86 -4.53
N LEU A 164 6.31 5.15 -5.71
CA LEU A 164 6.40 4.17 -6.81
C LEU A 164 7.26 2.97 -6.41
N PHE A 165 8.40 3.22 -5.76
CA PHE A 165 9.29 2.18 -5.27
C PHE A 165 8.58 1.27 -4.26
N ILE A 166 8.03 1.87 -3.21
CA ILE A 166 7.49 1.09 -2.09
C ILE A 166 6.20 0.35 -2.49
N THR A 167 5.30 0.96 -3.26
CA THR A 167 4.06 0.30 -3.68
C THR A 167 4.31 -0.86 -4.64
N THR A 168 5.29 -0.73 -5.55
CA THR A 168 5.69 -1.82 -6.45
C THR A 168 6.30 -2.97 -5.66
N LEU A 169 7.21 -2.68 -4.72
CA LEU A 169 7.81 -3.68 -3.85
C LEU A 169 6.75 -4.40 -3.02
N CYS A 170 5.83 -3.66 -2.38
CA CYS A 170 4.69 -4.21 -1.66
C CYS A 170 3.85 -5.15 -2.53
N SER A 171 3.48 -4.70 -3.73
CA SER A 171 2.68 -5.50 -4.66
C SER A 171 3.36 -6.82 -5.02
N LYS A 172 4.68 -6.79 -5.31
CA LYS A 172 5.44 -7.99 -5.63
C LYS A 172 5.55 -8.94 -4.44
N VAL A 173 5.87 -8.42 -3.25
CA VAL A 173 5.96 -9.22 -2.01
C VAL A 173 4.64 -9.90 -1.68
N LEU A 174 3.53 -9.17 -1.72
CA LEU A 174 2.20 -9.70 -1.38
C LEU A 174 1.63 -10.66 -2.44
N SER A 175 2.20 -10.66 -3.65
CA SER A 175 1.83 -11.62 -4.70
C SER A 175 2.51 -12.98 -4.53
N LEU A 176 3.49 -13.09 -3.62
CA LEU A 176 4.19 -14.35 -3.35
C LEU A 176 3.34 -15.25 -2.44
N PRO A 177 3.22 -16.55 -2.74
CA PRO A 177 2.28 -17.44 -2.05
C PRO A 177 2.69 -17.79 -0.61
N ASN A 178 3.96 -17.60 -0.27
CA ASN A 178 4.58 -17.99 1.00
C ASN A 178 4.83 -16.80 1.94
N VAL A 179 4.22 -15.65 1.65
CA VAL A 179 4.32 -14.43 2.46
C VAL A 179 2.96 -14.08 3.03
N LYS A 180 2.92 -13.84 4.34
CA LYS A 180 1.76 -13.27 5.02
C LYS A 180 2.12 -11.95 5.69
N LEU A 181 1.32 -10.94 5.41
CA LEU A 181 1.38 -9.65 6.07
C LEU A 181 0.31 -9.56 7.17
N PHE A 182 0.76 -9.29 8.39
CA PHE A 182 -0.04 -8.92 9.55
C PHE A 182 0.24 -7.46 9.88
N ASN A 183 -0.47 -6.56 9.19
CA ASN A 183 -0.47 -5.12 9.49
C ASN A 183 -1.43 -4.82 10.66
N ALA A 184 -1.35 -3.61 11.22
CA ALA A 184 -2.03 -3.23 12.48
C ALA A 184 -1.66 -4.12 13.69
N THR A 185 -0.54 -4.83 13.62
CA THR A 185 -0.08 -5.79 14.64
C THR A 185 1.32 -5.40 15.09
N ALA A 186 1.50 -5.14 16.37
CA ALA A 186 2.78 -4.78 16.96
C ALA A 186 3.45 -6.01 17.61
N VAL A 187 4.78 -6.04 17.55
CA VAL A 187 5.59 -6.92 18.40
C VAL A 187 5.87 -6.18 19.71
N GLU A 188 5.46 -6.77 20.82
CA GLU A 188 5.61 -6.19 22.16
C GLU A 188 6.81 -6.77 22.92
N ASP A 189 7.17 -8.04 22.66
CA ASP A 189 8.29 -8.71 23.32
C ASP A 189 8.84 -9.86 22.45
N LEU A 190 9.96 -10.46 22.88
CA LEU A 190 10.62 -11.59 22.23
C LEU A 190 10.42 -12.87 23.04
N ILE A 191 10.06 -13.94 22.34
CA ILE A 191 10.04 -15.28 22.93
C ILE A 191 11.49 -15.78 22.95
N THR A 192 12.02 -16.06 24.12
CA THR A 192 13.39 -16.55 24.28
C THR A 192 13.44 -17.99 24.81
N ARG A 193 14.51 -18.71 24.45
CA ARG A 193 14.84 -20.05 24.95
C ARG A 193 16.33 -20.08 25.29
N ARG A 194 16.72 -20.88 26.28
CA ARG A 194 18.13 -21.15 26.55
C ARG A 194 18.55 -22.42 25.82
N ASP A 195 19.67 -22.37 25.12
CA ASP A 195 20.29 -23.58 24.57
C ASP A 195 20.88 -24.39 25.74
N GLU A 196 20.44 -25.63 25.91
CA GLU A 196 20.90 -26.52 26.98
C GLU A 196 22.39 -26.90 26.85
N LYS A 197 22.95 -26.84 25.63
CA LYS A 197 24.35 -27.21 25.35
C LYS A 197 25.31 -26.04 25.51
N THR A 198 24.92 -24.84 25.09
CA THR A 198 25.79 -23.66 25.13
C THR A 198 25.46 -22.70 26.27
N GLY A 199 24.28 -22.81 26.88
CA GLY A 199 23.79 -21.91 27.92
C GLY A 199 23.33 -20.54 27.41
N GLU A 200 23.43 -20.28 26.10
CA GLU A 200 23.12 -18.99 25.49
C GLU A 200 21.62 -18.80 25.25
N VAL A 201 21.17 -17.54 25.30
CA VAL A 201 19.79 -17.17 25.01
C VAL A 201 19.60 -17.05 23.49
N ARG A 202 18.61 -17.75 22.95
CA ARG A 202 18.18 -17.66 21.55
C ARG A 202 16.76 -17.12 21.47
N ILE A 203 16.50 -16.34 20.42
CA ILE A 203 15.16 -15.90 20.06
C ILE A 203 14.46 -17.06 19.37
N ALA A 204 13.25 -17.39 19.83
CA ALA A 204 12.42 -18.49 19.34
C ALA A 204 11.05 -18.01 18.83
N GLY A 205 10.80 -16.70 18.82
CA GLY A 205 9.56 -16.11 18.32
C GLY A 205 9.34 -14.69 18.83
N VAL A 206 8.15 -14.17 18.58
CA VAL A 206 7.72 -12.83 18.96
C VAL A 206 6.40 -12.88 19.71
N VAL A 207 6.20 -11.97 20.65
CA VAL A 207 4.92 -11.73 21.30
C VAL A 207 4.23 -10.61 20.56
N THR A 208 3.04 -10.87 20.04
CA THR A 208 2.30 -9.93 19.18
C THR A 208 0.97 -9.53 19.79
N ASN A 209 0.57 -8.29 19.54
CA ASN A 209 -0.74 -7.76 19.89
C ASN A 209 -1.21 -6.74 18.85
N TRP A 210 -2.48 -6.34 18.91
CA TRP A 210 -2.99 -5.25 18.07
C TRP A 210 -2.36 -3.92 18.47
N THR A 211 -1.99 -3.12 17.49
CA THR A 211 -1.51 -1.76 17.78
C THR A 211 -2.67 -0.83 18.12
N LEU A 212 -2.37 0.30 18.76
CA LEU A 212 -3.26 1.45 18.79
C LEU A 212 -3.33 2.06 17.38
N CYS A 213 -4.47 1.92 16.72
CA CYS A 213 -4.67 2.45 15.37
C CYS A 213 -4.83 3.97 15.39
N TYR A 214 -3.80 4.70 14.96
CA TYR A 214 -3.94 6.11 14.59
C TYR A 214 -4.22 6.20 13.08
N TRP A 215 -5.33 6.83 12.71
CA TRP A 215 -5.61 7.19 11.32
C TRP A 215 -4.78 8.44 11.00
N SER A 216 -3.61 8.27 10.39
CA SER A 216 -2.82 9.36 9.80
C SER A 216 -2.65 9.16 8.31
#